data_AF-A0A945GMH0-F1
#
_entry.id   AF-A0A945GMH0-F1
#
_cell.length_a   1.000
_cell.length_b   1.000
_cell.length_c   1.000
_cell.angle_alpha   90.00
_cell.angle_beta   90.00
_cell.angle_gamma   90.00
#
_symmetry.space_group_name_H-M   'P 1'
#
loop_
_entity.id
_entity.type
_entity.pdbx_description
1 polymer ?
#
loop_
_entity_poly.entity_id
_entity_poly.type
_entity_poly.pdbx_seq_one_letter_code
_entity_poly.pdbx_strand_id
1 'polypeptide(L)'
;MSVDSPVTPQDAEFYWENGYIQYKNFFAPEEIATLRTTIDQAIADNRERIKGAEQGGRLSDDYERVFNQMVNLWTDFPAAREISFHARLAESARRLAEASHVRIYHDHAMIKPGGQASKETNWHQDAPYWPMEPVGALSAW
;
A
#
# COMPACT_ATOMS: atom_id res chain seq x y z
N MET A 1 2.42 -26.09 -3.40
CA MET A 1 1.80 -25.88 -2.07
C MET A 1 0.67 -24.89 -2.26
N SER A 2 -0.53 -25.17 -1.76
CA SER A 2 -1.64 -24.22 -1.84
C SER A 2 -1.33 -23.03 -0.93
N VAL A 3 -1.25 -21.83 -1.48
CA VAL A 3 -1.14 -20.60 -0.69
C VAL A 3 -2.52 -20.29 -0.13
N ASP A 4 -2.58 -20.02 1.17
CA ASP A 4 -3.83 -19.63 1.83
C ASP A 4 -4.24 -18.22 1.37
N SER A 5 -5.45 -18.08 0.84
CA SER A 5 -6.03 -16.81 0.38
C SER A 5 -7.53 -16.84 0.67
N PRO A 6 -8.09 -15.78 1.28
CA PRO A 6 -9.51 -15.73 1.62
C PRO A 6 -10.41 -15.53 0.40
N VAL A 7 -9.85 -15.21 -0.77
CA VAL A 7 -10.63 -14.84 -1.96
C VAL A 7 -11.42 -16.03 -2.49
N THR A 8 -12.74 -15.86 -2.49
CA THR A 8 -13.71 -16.76 -3.11
C THR A 8 -14.06 -16.31 -4.54
N PRO A 9 -14.69 -17.15 -5.38
CA PRO A 9 -15.21 -16.71 -6.67
C PRO A 9 -16.20 -15.54 -6.56
N GLN A 10 -17.08 -15.56 -5.53
CA GLN A 10 -18.06 -14.50 -5.28
C GLN A 10 -17.38 -13.16 -4.91
N ASP A 11 -16.24 -13.22 -4.23
CA ASP A 11 -15.45 -12.03 -3.93
C ASP A 11 -14.86 -11.40 -5.19
N ALA A 12 -14.40 -12.22 -6.13
CA ALA A 12 -13.88 -11.74 -7.42
C ALA A 12 -15.01 -11.08 -8.23
N GLU A 13 -16.19 -11.71 -8.30
CA GLU A 13 -17.39 -11.13 -8.93
C GLU A 13 -17.74 -9.77 -8.31
N PHE A 14 -17.79 -9.69 -6.98
CA PHE A 14 -18.04 -8.42 -6.27
C PHE A 14 -16.99 -7.37 -6.60
N TYR A 15 -15.70 -7.74 -6.59
CA TYR A 15 -14.60 -6.83 -6.90
C TYR A 15 -14.69 -6.28 -8.33
N TRP A 16 -15.01 -7.11 -9.31
CA TRP A 16 -15.18 -6.67 -10.70
C TRP A 16 -16.42 -5.79 -10.91
N GLU A 17 -17.52 -6.05 -10.19
CA GLU A 17 -18.73 -5.23 -10.26
C GLU A 17 -18.55 -3.87 -9.57
N ASN A 18 -17.83 -3.83 -8.44
CA ASN A 18 -17.79 -2.65 -7.55
C ASN A 18 -16.47 -1.88 -7.59
N GLY A 19 -15.40 -2.47 -8.13
CA GLY A 19 -14.05 -1.89 -8.18
C GLY A 19 -13.28 -1.91 -6.85
N TYR A 20 -13.81 -2.54 -5.80
CA TYR A 20 -13.16 -2.68 -4.50
C TYR A 20 -13.65 -3.93 -3.75
N ILE A 21 -12.89 -4.36 -2.74
CA ILE A 21 -13.30 -5.37 -1.77
C ILE A 21 -12.59 -5.15 -0.44
N GLN A 22 -13.20 -5.56 0.68
CA GLN A 22 -12.63 -5.45 2.02
C GLN A 22 -12.53 -6.82 2.69
N TYR A 23 -11.32 -7.19 3.12
CA TYR A 23 -11.08 -8.33 4.00
C TYR A 23 -10.72 -7.85 5.39
N LYS A 24 -11.53 -8.20 6.38
CA LYS A 24 -11.24 -7.91 7.79
C LYS A 24 -10.25 -8.92 8.34
N ASN A 25 -9.30 -8.46 9.15
CA ASN A 25 -8.30 -9.31 9.80
C ASN A 25 -7.49 -10.17 8.80
N PHE A 26 -7.16 -9.60 7.63
CA PHE A 26 -6.39 -10.29 6.59
C PHE A 26 -5.01 -10.73 7.10
N PHE A 27 -4.36 -9.83 7.84
CA PHE A 27 -3.14 -10.09 8.60
C PHE A 27 -3.49 -10.30 10.07
N ALA A 28 -2.76 -11.19 10.72
CA ALA A 28 -2.84 -11.42 12.15
C ALA A 28 -2.30 -10.20 12.93
N PRO A 29 -2.74 -9.98 14.19
CA PRO A 29 -2.32 -8.82 14.99
C PRO A 29 -0.80 -8.67 15.10
N GLU A 30 -0.05 -9.76 15.17
CA GLU A 30 1.42 -9.81 15.23
C GLU A 30 2.09 -9.38 13.93
N GLU A 31 1.51 -9.74 12.77
CA GLU A 31 1.97 -9.30 11.45
C GLU A 31 1.79 -7.78 11.33
N ILE A 32 0.63 -7.27 11.78
CA ILE A 32 0.34 -5.83 11.82
C ILE A 32 1.29 -5.10 12.79
N ALA A 33 1.56 -5.67 13.96
CA ALA A 33 2.50 -5.08 14.92
C ALA A 33 3.92 -4.99 14.34
N THR A 34 4.36 -6.04 13.64
CA THR A 34 5.66 -6.07 12.95
C THR A 34 5.75 -5.00 11.86
N LEU A 35 4.70 -4.86 11.04
CA LEU A 35 4.63 -3.82 10.02
C LEU A 35 4.69 -2.42 10.64
N ARG A 36 3.97 -2.19 11.73
CA ARG A 36 3.98 -0.91 12.45
C ARG A 36 5.38 -0.55 12.92
N THR A 37 6.05 -1.45 13.65
CA THR A 37 7.41 -1.22 14.13
C THR A 37 8.39 -0.98 12.98
N THR A 38 8.20 -1.68 11.85
CA THR A 38 9.02 -1.48 10.65
C THR A 38 8.86 -0.08 10.07
N ILE A 39 7.61 0.39 9.93
CA ILE A 39 7.32 1.74 9.42
C ILE A 39 7.85 2.81 10.38
N ASP A 40 7.65 2.64 11.70
CA ASP A 40 8.15 3.57 12.71
C ASP A 40 9.69 3.68 12.66
N GLN A 41 10.37 2.55 12.55
CA GLN A 41 11.83 2.51 12.41
C GLN A 41 12.28 3.16 11.10
N ALA A 42 11.58 2.90 10.00
CA ALA A 42 11.91 3.50 8.71
C ALA A 42 11.80 5.03 8.72
N ILE A 43 10.75 5.55 9.36
CA ILE A 43 10.55 7.00 9.57
C ILE A 43 11.65 7.57 10.46
N ALA A 44 12.03 6.87 11.53
CA ALA A 44 13.06 7.32 12.46
C ALA A 44 14.45 7.37 11.81
N ASP A 45 14.80 6.35 11.03
CA ASP A 45 16.14 6.18 10.45
C ASP A 45 16.35 6.98 9.16
N ASN A 46 15.29 7.23 8.40
CA ASN A 46 15.38 7.81 7.06
C ASN A 46 14.30 8.88 6.82
N ARG A 47 14.17 9.81 7.77
CA ARG A 47 13.17 10.88 7.72
C ARG A 47 13.28 11.74 6.45
N GLU A 48 14.49 11.92 5.93
CA GLU A 48 14.79 12.61 4.68
C GLU A 48 14.30 11.86 3.43
N ARG A 49 13.91 10.60 3.51
CA ARG A 49 13.24 9.90 2.40
C ARG A 49 11.75 10.20 2.31
N ILE A 50 11.18 10.82 3.33
CA ILE A 50 9.77 11.16 3.35
C ILE A 50 9.54 12.29 2.37
N LYS A 51 8.88 11.99 1.25
CA LYS A 51 8.38 13.01 0.33
C LYS A 51 7.35 13.84 1.08
N GLY A 52 7.62 15.14 1.17
CA GLY A 52 6.86 16.06 2.01
C GLY A 52 7.68 16.64 3.14
N ALA A 53 8.53 15.87 3.84
CA ALA A 53 9.18 16.33 5.07
C ALA A 53 10.18 17.49 4.86
N GLU A 54 10.41 18.25 5.95
CA GLU A 54 11.28 19.45 5.99
C GLU A 54 12.65 19.29 5.30
N GLN A 55 13.24 18.09 5.31
CA GLN A 55 14.51 17.77 4.66
C GLN A 55 14.42 16.76 3.50
N GLY A 56 13.23 16.20 3.21
CA GLY A 56 13.02 15.14 2.21
C GLY A 56 12.46 15.58 0.87
N GLY A 57 12.63 16.86 0.55
CA GLY A 57 11.99 17.50 -0.59
C GLY A 57 10.62 18.03 -0.19
N ARG A 58 10.63 19.25 0.37
CA ARG A 58 9.42 20.07 0.52
C ARG A 58 8.77 20.26 -0.85
N LEU A 59 7.63 19.60 -1.08
CA LEU A 59 6.76 19.96 -2.20
C LEU A 59 5.95 21.22 -1.85
N SER A 60 5.44 21.31 -0.61
CA SER A 60 4.96 22.52 0.09
C SER A 60 4.48 22.17 1.51
N ASP A 61 4.35 23.16 2.41
CA ASP A 61 3.73 22.99 3.74
C ASP A 61 2.28 22.45 3.68
N ASP A 62 1.61 22.67 2.55
CA ASP A 62 0.25 22.18 2.31
C ASP A 62 0.22 20.70 1.91
N TYR A 63 1.26 20.18 1.25
CA TYR A 63 1.37 18.77 0.88
C TYR A 63 1.65 17.89 2.11
N GLU A 64 2.52 18.34 3.03
CA GLU A 64 2.80 17.68 4.32
C GLU A 64 1.53 17.43 5.15
N ARG A 65 0.54 18.31 4.99
CA ARG A 65 -0.76 18.23 5.68
C ARG A 65 -1.67 17.16 5.07
N VAL A 66 -1.50 16.78 3.81
CA VAL A 66 -2.33 15.75 3.14
C VAL A 66 -1.77 14.36 3.46
N PHE A 67 -0.51 14.09 3.07
CA PHE A 67 0.21 12.84 3.34
C PHE A 67 1.73 13.04 3.28
N ASN A 68 2.42 12.32 4.16
CA ASN A 68 3.85 12.07 4.09
C ASN A 68 4.07 10.65 3.55
N GLN A 69 4.93 10.49 2.53
CA GLN A 69 5.08 9.21 1.85
C GLN A 69 6.53 8.75 1.75
N MET A 70 6.76 7.46 2.02
CA MET A 70 7.98 6.76 1.63
C MET A 70 7.61 5.72 0.57
N VAL A 71 8.06 5.94 -0.66
CA VAL A 71 7.77 5.06 -1.80
C VAL A 71 8.88 4.02 -1.95
N ASN A 72 8.50 2.79 -2.34
CA ASN A 72 9.39 1.64 -2.46
C ASN A 72 10.09 1.31 -1.15
N LEU A 73 9.36 1.31 -0.04
CA LEU A 73 9.89 0.93 1.26
C LEU A 73 10.51 -0.47 1.24
N TRP A 74 9.93 -1.39 0.48
CA TRP A 74 10.45 -2.75 0.30
C TRP A 74 11.90 -2.81 -0.20
N THR A 75 12.42 -1.78 -0.89
CA THR A 75 13.79 -1.80 -1.42
C THR A 75 14.84 -1.58 -0.34
N ASP A 76 14.45 -0.94 0.76
CA ASP A 76 15.39 -0.46 1.78
C ASP A 76 15.17 -1.15 3.13
N PHE A 77 13.94 -1.62 3.38
CA PHE A 77 13.56 -2.26 4.64
C PHE A 77 13.11 -3.70 4.37
N PRO A 78 13.97 -4.70 4.65
CA PRO A 78 13.64 -6.11 4.44
C PRO A 78 12.34 -6.55 5.13
N ALA A 79 12.04 -6.02 6.32
CA ALA A 79 10.81 -6.34 7.02
C ALA A 79 9.55 -5.78 6.31
N ALA A 80 9.65 -4.65 5.60
CA ALA A 80 8.55 -4.14 4.78
C ALA A 80 8.35 -5.04 3.55
N ARG A 81 9.45 -5.55 2.97
CA ARG A 81 9.40 -6.49 1.86
C ARG A 81 8.64 -7.77 2.22
N GLU A 82 8.82 -8.33 3.42
CA GLU A 82 8.10 -9.53 3.86
C GLU A 82 6.57 -9.37 3.79
N ILE A 83 6.07 -8.17 4.11
CA ILE A 83 4.63 -7.86 4.03
C ILE A 83 4.21 -7.54 2.59
N SER A 84 4.93 -6.66 1.90
CA SER A 84 4.60 -6.26 0.51
C SER A 84 4.67 -7.43 -0.47
N PHE A 85 5.51 -8.44 -0.21
CA PHE A 85 5.66 -9.65 -1.03
C PHE A 85 4.97 -10.87 -0.39
N HIS A 86 4.13 -10.68 0.62
CA HIS A 86 3.50 -11.77 1.35
C HIS A 86 2.68 -12.66 0.40
N ALA A 87 2.91 -13.98 0.42
CA ALA A 87 2.30 -14.91 -0.54
C ALA A 87 0.76 -14.87 -0.56
N ARG A 88 0.14 -14.80 0.61
CA ARG A 88 -1.33 -14.64 0.77
C ARG A 88 -1.86 -13.35 0.11
N LEU A 89 -1.10 -12.25 0.18
CA LEU A 89 -1.46 -10.99 -0.47
C LEU A 89 -1.35 -11.13 -1.99
N ALA A 90 -0.24 -11.70 -2.47
CA ALA A 90 -0.03 -11.95 -3.90
C ALA A 90 -1.09 -12.89 -4.50
N GLU A 91 -1.42 -13.99 -3.83
CA GLU A 91 -2.45 -14.93 -4.31
C GLU A 91 -3.85 -14.28 -4.28
N SER A 92 -4.15 -13.45 -3.28
CA SER A 92 -5.41 -12.72 -3.24
C SER A 92 -5.53 -11.71 -4.38
N ALA A 93 -4.49 -10.91 -4.60
CA ALA A 93 -4.44 -9.97 -5.73
C ALA A 93 -4.57 -10.71 -7.08
N ARG A 94 -3.89 -11.86 -7.23
CA ARG A 94 -3.96 -12.68 -8.45
C ARG A 94 -5.37 -13.19 -8.73
N ARG A 95 -6.08 -13.66 -7.70
CA ARG A 95 -7.46 -14.14 -7.82
C ARG A 95 -8.43 -13.01 -8.15
N LEU A 96 -8.33 -11.87 -7.46
CA LEU A 96 -9.19 -10.70 -7.70
C LEU A 96 -8.98 -10.11 -9.10
N ALA A 97 -7.72 -10.01 -9.54
CA ALA A 97 -7.38 -9.52 -10.89
C ALA A 97 -7.65 -10.55 -12.01
N GLU A 98 -8.08 -11.77 -11.67
CA GLU A 98 -8.19 -12.91 -12.61
C GLU A 98 -6.92 -13.14 -13.45
N ALA A 99 -5.76 -12.80 -12.88
CA ALA A 99 -4.50 -12.83 -13.58
C ALA A 99 -3.80 -14.19 -13.44
N SER A 100 -2.93 -14.52 -14.40
CA SER A 100 -2.03 -15.67 -14.25
C SER A 100 -0.95 -15.40 -13.20
N HIS A 101 -0.49 -14.15 -13.11
CA HIS A 101 0.58 -13.70 -12.20
C HIS A 101 0.35 -12.24 -11.83
N VAL A 102 0.90 -11.83 -10.67
CA VAL A 102 0.96 -10.43 -10.25
C VAL A 102 2.41 -10.05 -9.97
N ARG A 103 2.73 -8.76 -10.14
CA ARG A 103 4.05 -8.20 -9.85
C ARG A 103 3.88 -6.91 -9.06
N ILE A 104 4.68 -6.73 -8.02
CA ILE A 104 4.76 -5.47 -7.29
C ILE A 104 5.33 -4.38 -8.20
N TYR A 105 4.59 -3.30 -8.36
CA TYR A 105 5.06 -2.07 -9.00
C TYR A 105 5.76 -1.17 -7.99
N HIS A 106 5.05 -0.80 -6.91
CA HIS A 106 5.61 -0.09 -5.75
C HIS A 106 4.83 -0.44 -4.47
N ASP A 107 5.39 -0.10 -3.32
CA ASP A 107 4.66 0.04 -2.06
C ASP A 107 4.89 1.44 -1.47
N HIS A 108 4.01 1.84 -0.56
CA HIS A 108 4.04 3.17 0.05
C HIS A 108 3.77 3.04 1.55
N ALA A 109 4.65 3.57 2.38
CA ALA A 109 4.22 3.98 3.72
C ALA A 109 3.55 5.35 3.61
N MET A 110 2.23 5.39 3.85
CA MET A 110 1.43 6.61 3.80
C MET A 110 1.10 7.08 5.21
N ILE A 111 1.64 8.22 5.61
CA ILE A 111 1.56 8.74 6.98
C ILE A 111 0.72 10.01 6.98
N LYS A 112 -0.39 9.99 7.73
CA LYS A 112 -1.18 11.20 7.98
C LYS A 112 -0.77 11.86 9.30
N PRO A 113 -0.53 13.18 9.32
CA PRO A 113 -0.31 13.90 10.57
C PRO A 113 -1.59 13.85 11.43
N GLY A 114 -1.43 13.82 12.76
CA GLY A 114 -2.56 13.86 13.68
C GLY A 114 -3.18 15.26 13.82
N GLY A 115 -4.48 15.32 14.12
CA GLY A 115 -5.18 16.55 14.51
C GLY A 115 -5.58 17.46 13.35
N GLN A 116 -5.88 18.74 13.66
CA GLN A 116 -6.42 19.74 12.71
C GLN A 116 -5.46 20.12 11.57
N ALA A 117 -4.22 19.64 11.61
CA ALA A 117 -3.25 19.83 10.53
C ALA A 117 -3.48 18.89 9.35
N SER A 118 -4.20 17.76 9.52
CA SER A 118 -4.43 16.83 8.42
C SER A 118 -5.49 17.35 7.45
N LYS A 119 -5.21 17.23 6.15
CA LYS A 119 -6.17 17.44 5.06
C LYS A 119 -6.66 16.11 4.48
N GLU A 120 -7.83 16.18 3.85
CA GLU A 120 -8.45 15.10 3.11
C GLU A 120 -7.65 14.72 1.86
N THR A 121 -7.80 13.47 1.43
CA THR A 121 -7.34 13.04 0.12
C THR A 121 -8.38 13.44 -0.91
N ASN A 122 -8.00 14.19 -1.94
CA ASN A 122 -8.92 14.50 -3.03
C ASN A 122 -9.35 13.22 -3.77
N TRP A 123 -10.55 13.24 -4.32
CA TRP A 123 -11.04 12.16 -5.19
C TRP A 123 -10.14 11.98 -6.40
N HIS A 124 -9.71 10.75 -6.66
CA HIS A 124 -8.90 10.38 -7.81
C HIS A 124 -9.01 8.88 -8.11
N GLN A 125 -8.49 8.49 -9.26
CA GLN A 125 -8.14 7.11 -9.60
C GLN A 125 -6.62 7.03 -9.72
N ASP A 126 -6.02 5.91 -9.34
CA ASP A 126 -4.56 5.76 -9.35
C ASP A 126 -4.00 5.57 -10.77
N ALA A 127 -4.72 4.84 -11.62
CA ALA A 127 -4.25 4.42 -12.94
C ALA A 127 -3.69 5.56 -13.83
N PRO A 128 -4.31 6.76 -13.90
CA PRO A 128 -3.77 7.89 -14.65
C PRO A 128 -2.38 8.39 -14.18
N TYR A 129 -1.97 8.08 -12.95
CA TYR A 129 -0.67 8.49 -12.40
C TYR A 129 0.43 7.44 -12.61
N TRP A 130 0.07 6.25 -13.07
CA TRP A 130 1.04 5.17 -13.25
C TRP A 130 1.57 5.14 -14.69
N PRO A 131 2.89 5.07 -14.90
CA PRO A 131 3.53 5.00 -16.20
C PRO A 131 3.44 3.58 -16.80
N MET A 132 2.24 3.01 -16.77
CA MET A 132 1.91 1.71 -17.35
C MET A 132 0.58 1.83 -18.08
N GLU A 133 0.41 1.06 -19.16
CA GLU A 133 -0.90 0.93 -19.78
C GLU A 133 -1.87 0.27 -18.79
N PRO A 134 -3.19 0.52 -18.87
CA PRO A 134 -4.15 -0.08 -17.95
C PRO A 134 -4.17 -1.61 -18.13
N VAL A 135 -3.51 -2.34 -17.21
CA VAL A 135 -3.46 -3.81 -17.21
C VAL A 135 -3.90 -4.35 -15.85
N GLY A 136 -5.21 -4.33 -15.57
CA GLY A 136 -5.78 -4.99 -14.36
C GLY A 136 -5.07 -4.66 -13.04
N ALA A 137 -4.41 -3.50 -12.97
CA ALA A 137 -3.60 -3.10 -11.85
C ALA A 137 -4.51 -2.73 -10.68
N LEU A 138 -4.11 -3.13 -9.48
CA LEU A 138 -4.87 -2.89 -8.25
C LEU A 138 -3.95 -2.41 -7.14
N SER A 139 -4.54 -1.68 -6.20
CA SER A 139 -3.91 -1.28 -4.95
C SER A 139 -4.42 -2.19 -3.83
N ALA A 140 -3.52 -2.69 -2.99
CA ALA A 140 -3.86 -3.27 -1.69
C ALA A 140 -3.47 -2.26 -0.62
N TRP A 141 -4.44 -1.87 0.20
CA TRP A 141 -4.31 -0.81 1.19
C TRP A 141 -4.50 -1.36 2.61
#